data_AF-K8EXB3-F1
#
_entry.id   AF-K8EXB3-F1
#
_cell.length_a   1.000
_cell.length_b   1.000
_cell.length_c   1.000
_cell.angle_alpha   90.00
_cell.angle_beta   90.00
_cell.angle_gamma   90.00
#
_symmetry.space_group_name_H-M   'P 1'
#
loop_
_entity.id
_entity.type
_entity.pdbx_description
1 polymer ?
#
loop_
_entity_poly.entity_id
_entity_poly.type
_entity_poly.pdbx_seq_one_letter_code
_entity_poly.pdbx_strand_id
1 'polypeptide(L)'
;MPYLKPNVPYEDNRTKEEVLEYAFSALKRNHDAFSSSSSLRGKSSSSLSFVEEERERLTDTGNNCASSSSRNTNNATTLNHHHHHNNNNNNSNNNNNNKANVVTLRTNDDEYYYTNGGDKQQQQFRQNDDSQEEGSRYWRIFATSDVHADMQANKDWVVRFCQNCSHPEPGTVLLVAGDVATDVQKVIDALKLFKMRYQEVFYCVGNHELWSPGRGEMGDSVDKFVVIMDAVTSIGVRCTPTVFTHQGVNELGMRQTKRILVVPMLSWYTETFKGGTRPFTQMEVHFDGACIWPPAIGDPKDKRNSHPATLDEFWRRLGKMSLESFLPKSLRVSNTTRNNNEDDVNAVDCGNEVAFLATFGHFVPLPDLFNGTPFIEKVVGSESLGEDILALRDECDCKSTPGSGRSSPAARFKKGRFDYNSTIKHIHVFGHSHLNVDVELDGSRWYQRAVGYPTDRGPMPPEMPRQIYPA
;
A
#
# COMPACT_ATOMS: atom_id res chain seq x y z
N MET A 1 10.04 -22.99 0.65
CA MET A 1 9.24 -24.14 0.21
C MET A 1 8.73 -23.84 -1.19
N PRO A 2 8.81 -24.75 -2.19
CA PRO A 2 8.20 -24.50 -3.47
C PRO A 2 6.68 -24.49 -3.31
N TYR A 3 6.06 -23.35 -3.61
CA TYR A 3 4.60 -23.20 -3.66
C TYR A 3 4.06 -24.05 -4.82
N LEU A 4 3.79 -25.32 -4.54
CA LEU A 4 3.10 -26.21 -5.49
C LEU A 4 1.66 -25.72 -5.62
N LYS A 5 1.30 -25.20 -6.80
CA LYS A 5 -0.08 -24.87 -7.17
C LYS A 5 -0.99 -26.05 -6.82
N PRO A 6 -2.13 -25.84 -6.14
CA PRO A 6 -3.08 -26.91 -5.91
C PRO A 6 -3.65 -27.43 -7.23
N ASN A 7 -3.74 -28.75 -7.36
CA ASN A 7 -4.50 -29.46 -8.41
C ASN A 7 -6.02 -29.39 -8.19
N VAL A 8 -6.52 -28.40 -7.43
CA VAL A 8 -7.94 -28.26 -7.12
C VAL A 8 -8.53 -27.23 -8.08
N PRO A 9 -9.60 -27.55 -8.82
CA PRO A 9 -10.28 -26.57 -9.66
C PRO A 9 -10.80 -25.44 -8.77
N TYR A 10 -10.19 -24.27 -8.87
CA TYR A 10 -10.79 -23.04 -8.37
C TYR A 10 -11.84 -22.62 -9.42
N GLU A 11 -13.11 -22.87 -9.12
CA GLU A 11 -14.23 -22.45 -9.96
C GLU A 11 -14.66 -21.03 -9.57
N ASP A 12 -14.34 -20.07 -10.43
CA ASP A 12 -14.81 -18.70 -10.35
C ASP A 12 -15.38 -18.30 -11.71
N ASN A 13 -16.64 -17.87 -11.69
CA ASN A 13 -17.41 -17.51 -12.88
C ASN A 13 -17.55 -15.99 -13.06
N ARG A 14 -16.89 -15.19 -12.21
CA ARG A 14 -16.86 -13.73 -12.36
C ARG A 14 -16.20 -13.36 -13.69
N THR A 15 -16.79 -12.41 -14.38
CA THR A 15 -16.21 -11.72 -15.54
C THR A 15 -15.07 -10.80 -15.11
N LYS A 16 -14.24 -10.35 -16.06
CA LYS A 16 -13.15 -9.39 -15.81
C LYS A 16 -13.69 -8.10 -15.14
N GLU A 17 -14.84 -7.62 -15.61
CA GLU A 17 -15.52 -6.45 -15.08
C GLU A 17 -16.06 -6.68 -13.67
N GLU A 18 -16.64 -7.84 -13.35
CA GLU A 18 -17.10 -8.16 -11.99
C GLU A 18 -15.94 -8.24 -10.99
N VAL A 19 -14.81 -8.85 -11.37
CA VAL A 19 -13.59 -8.87 -10.54
C VAL A 19 -13.06 -7.45 -10.31
N LEU A 20 -13.07 -6.61 -11.36
CA LEU A 20 -12.61 -5.23 -11.29
C LEU A 20 -13.49 -4.38 -10.37
N GLU A 21 -14.81 -4.45 -10.52
CA GLU A 21 -15.77 -3.75 -9.65
C GLU A 21 -15.69 -4.24 -8.20
N TYR A 22 -15.47 -5.54 -7.99
CA TYR A 22 -15.26 -6.11 -6.66
C TYR A 22 -14.03 -5.52 -5.97
N ALA A 23 -12.88 -5.49 -6.64
CA ALA A 23 -11.67 -4.87 -6.12
C ALA A 23 -11.84 -3.35 -5.91
N PHE A 24 -12.47 -2.65 -6.85
CA PHE A 24 -12.74 -1.22 -6.75
C PHE A 24 -13.66 -0.89 -5.58
N SER A 25 -14.62 -1.75 -5.25
CA SER A 25 -15.53 -1.55 -4.12
C SER A 25 -14.78 -1.40 -2.78
N ALA A 26 -13.65 -2.08 -2.61
CA ALA A 26 -12.83 -1.99 -1.40
C ALA A 26 -12.08 -0.65 -1.32
N LEU A 27 -11.53 -0.17 -2.45
CA LEU A 27 -10.96 1.18 -2.53
C LEU A 27 -12.01 2.26 -2.27
N LYS A 28 -13.23 2.08 -2.77
CA LYS A 28 -14.35 2.99 -2.50
C LYS A 28 -14.70 3.02 -1.01
N ARG A 29 -14.77 1.87 -0.33
CA ARG A 29 -14.98 1.81 1.13
C ARG A 29 -13.85 2.52 1.88
N ASN A 30 -12.60 2.33 1.46
CA ASN A 30 -11.46 3.06 2.03
C ASN A 30 -11.63 4.57 1.86
N HIS A 31 -11.91 5.04 0.64
CA HIS A 31 -12.12 6.48 0.37
C HIS A 31 -13.27 7.07 1.21
N ASP A 32 -14.43 6.40 1.21
CA ASP A 32 -15.63 6.86 1.91
C ASP A 32 -15.39 6.99 3.42
N ALA A 33 -14.57 6.10 4.02
CA ALA A 33 -14.21 6.15 5.44
C ALA A 33 -13.48 7.44 5.84
N PHE A 34 -12.80 8.11 4.90
CA PHE A 34 -12.09 9.38 5.16
C PHE A 34 -12.79 10.62 4.58
N SER A 35 -13.75 10.45 3.66
CA SER A 35 -14.52 11.55 3.06
C SER A 35 -15.79 11.90 3.85
N SER A 36 -16.34 10.95 4.61
CA SER A 36 -17.67 11.06 5.25
C SER A 36 -17.72 11.78 6.60
N SER A 37 -16.60 12.28 7.14
CA SER A 37 -16.61 12.96 8.44
C SER A 37 -17.05 14.45 8.38
N SER A 38 -17.34 14.97 7.19
CA SER A 38 -17.87 16.33 7.00
C SER A 38 -19.36 16.49 7.39
N SER A 39 -20.11 15.40 7.66
CA SER A 39 -21.57 15.49 7.91
C SER A 39 -22.05 15.09 9.32
N LEU A 40 -21.16 14.69 10.24
CA LEU A 40 -21.54 14.32 11.61
C LEU A 40 -20.98 15.33 12.62
N ARG A 41 -21.68 16.47 12.75
CA ARG A 41 -21.51 17.35 13.92
C ARG A 41 -21.90 16.57 15.18
N GLY A 42 -20.91 16.31 16.04
CA GLY A 42 -21.11 15.92 17.43
C GLY A 42 -21.08 14.42 17.69
N LYS A 43 -19.90 13.94 18.09
CA LYS A 43 -19.64 13.17 19.32
C LYS A 43 -18.16 12.77 19.34
N SER A 44 -17.44 13.25 20.36
CA SER A 44 -16.06 12.84 20.62
C SER A 44 -16.06 11.45 21.28
N SER A 45 -15.42 10.46 20.66
CA SER A 45 -14.67 9.38 21.35
C SER A 45 -14.25 8.31 20.35
N SER A 46 -12.97 7.88 20.39
CA SER A 46 -12.54 6.46 20.38
C SER A 46 -11.12 6.19 19.83
N SER A 47 -10.37 7.17 19.31
CA SER A 47 -8.97 6.90 18.90
C SER A 47 -8.04 6.56 20.06
N LEU A 48 -8.47 6.75 21.32
CA LEU A 48 -7.70 6.46 22.52
C LEU A 48 -7.77 4.98 22.94
N SER A 49 -8.87 4.27 22.68
CA SER A 49 -9.04 2.89 23.20
C SER A 49 -8.13 1.88 22.50
N PHE A 50 -7.84 2.08 21.22
CA PHE A 50 -6.97 1.19 20.45
C PHE A 50 -5.48 1.30 20.83
N VAL A 51 -5.02 2.53 21.14
CA VAL A 51 -3.62 2.79 21.52
C VAL A 51 -3.31 2.21 22.90
N GLU A 52 -4.28 2.21 23.81
CA GLU A 52 -4.13 1.62 25.15
C GLU A 52 -4.07 0.08 25.09
N GLU A 53 -4.92 -0.56 24.28
CA GLU A 53 -4.97 -2.03 24.14
C GLU A 53 -3.71 -2.62 23.51
N GLU A 54 -3.14 -1.98 22.47
CA GLU A 54 -1.91 -2.46 21.82
C GLU A 54 -0.66 -2.20 22.70
N ARG A 55 -0.69 -1.14 23.51
CA ARG A 55 0.37 -0.87 24.49
C ARG A 55 0.48 -1.99 25.51
N GLU A 56 -0.65 -2.48 26.03
CA GLU A 56 -0.66 -3.60 26.99
C GLU A 56 -0.03 -4.86 26.39
N ARG A 57 -0.36 -5.21 25.12
CA ARG A 57 0.27 -6.33 24.40
C ARG A 57 1.79 -6.19 24.22
N LEU A 58 2.26 -5.00 23.88
CA LEU A 58 3.70 -4.74 23.66
C LEU A 58 4.49 -4.73 24.98
N THR A 59 3.87 -4.34 26.09
CA THR A 59 4.51 -4.42 27.42
C THR A 59 4.67 -5.86 27.93
N ASP A 60 3.72 -6.76 27.61
CA ASP A 60 3.79 -8.16 28.03
C ASP A 60 4.84 -8.98 27.27
N THR A 61 5.08 -8.65 25.99
CA THR A 61 6.10 -9.31 25.17
C THR A 61 7.54 -8.85 25.51
N GLY A 62 7.70 -7.65 26.09
CA GLY A 62 9.00 -7.12 26.53
C GLY A 62 9.57 -7.80 27.79
N ASN A 63 8.73 -8.38 28.65
CA ASN A 63 9.17 -8.98 29.92
C ASN A 63 9.65 -10.43 29.81
N ASN A 64 9.39 -11.13 28.70
CA ASN A 64 9.80 -12.52 28.52
C ASN A 64 11.15 -12.72 27.79
N CYS A 65 11.81 -11.64 27.34
CA CYS A 65 13.10 -11.72 26.64
C CYS A 65 14.34 -11.45 27.51
N ALA A 66 14.20 -11.42 28.84
CA ALA A 66 15.32 -11.18 29.76
C ALA A 66 15.39 -12.21 30.89
N SER A 67 15.53 -13.50 30.56
CA SER A 67 16.27 -14.46 31.41
C SER A 67 16.39 -15.85 30.76
N SER A 68 17.58 -16.17 30.26
CA SER A 68 18.11 -17.54 30.35
C SER A 68 19.59 -17.55 29.94
N SER A 69 20.44 -17.21 30.91
CA SER A 69 21.83 -17.64 30.90
C SER A 69 21.93 -19.04 31.50
N SER A 70 22.67 -19.90 30.79
CA SER A 70 23.41 -21.06 31.31
C SER A 70 22.72 -22.00 32.32
N ARG A 71 22.43 -23.24 31.87
CA ARG A 71 22.89 -24.46 32.58
C ARG A 71 22.79 -25.72 31.72
N ASN A 72 23.95 -26.35 31.55
CA ASN A 72 24.16 -27.74 31.19
C ASN A 72 23.57 -28.68 32.25
N THR A 73 22.92 -29.78 31.85
CA THR A 73 23.17 -31.14 32.38
C THR A 73 22.35 -32.21 31.64
N ASN A 74 23.03 -33.32 31.34
CA ASN A 74 22.53 -34.59 30.83
C ASN A 74 21.46 -35.24 31.75
N ASN A 75 20.49 -35.96 31.17
CA ASN A 75 20.23 -37.39 31.49
C ASN A 75 19.13 -38.00 30.61
N ALA A 76 19.29 -39.31 30.39
CA ALA A 76 18.48 -40.18 29.53
C ALA A 76 17.25 -40.79 30.25
N THR A 77 16.47 -41.57 29.46
CA THR A 77 15.36 -42.51 29.83
C THR A 77 14.04 -41.86 30.28
N THR A 78 12.83 -42.29 29.91
CA THR A 78 12.29 -43.59 29.44
C THR A 78 10.89 -43.41 28.80
N LEU A 79 10.44 -44.42 28.04
CA LEU A 79 9.10 -44.56 27.46
C LEU A 79 7.93 -44.37 28.45
N ASN A 80 6.78 -43.89 27.94
CA ASN A 80 5.54 -44.66 28.07
C ASN A 80 4.45 -44.22 27.07
N HIS A 81 3.86 -45.21 26.41
CA HIS A 81 2.62 -45.17 25.65
C HIS A 81 1.45 -44.68 26.50
N HIS A 82 0.44 -44.04 25.88
CA HIS A 82 -0.97 -44.41 26.09
C HIS A 82 -1.80 -44.13 24.83
N HIS A 83 -2.44 -45.21 24.36
CA HIS A 83 -3.51 -45.25 23.37
C HIS A 83 -4.78 -44.60 23.94
N HIS A 84 -5.54 -43.91 23.09
CA HIS A 84 -7.00 -44.03 23.14
C HIS A 84 -7.61 -43.96 21.74
N HIS A 85 -8.19 -45.10 21.34
CA HIS A 85 -9.20 -45.22 20.31
C HIS A 85 -10.47 -44.44 20.69
N ASN A 86 -11.13 -43.82 19.70
CA ASN A 86 -12.57 -44.02 19.59
C ASN A 86 -13.06 -43.93 18.13
N ASN A 87 -14.04 -44.80 17.84
CA ASN A 87 -14.56 -45.20 16.54
C ASN A 87 -15.80 -44.36 16.13
N ASN A 88 -15.93 -44.16 14.81
CA ASN A 88 -17.14 -44.13 13.97
C ASN A 88 -18.49 -43.56 14.48
N ASN A 89 -19.08 -42.66 13.69
CA ASN A 89 -20.23 -43.05 12.83
C ASN A 89 -20.64 -41.96 11.82
N ASN A 90 -20.98 -42.44 10.62
CA ASN A 90 -21.60 -41.72 9.51
C ASN A 90 -23.03 -41.26 9.84
N ASN A 91 -23.43 -40.11 9.31
CA ASN A 91 -24.78 -39.98 8.72
C ASN A 91 -24.82 -38.87 7.65
N SER A 92 -25.18 -39.28 6.43
CA SER A 92 -25.49 -38.37 5.32
C SER A 92 -26.84 -37.70 5.55
N ASN A 93 -26.94 -36.40 5.27
CA ASN A 93 -28.18 -35.80 4.80
C ASN A 93 -27.85 -34.62 3.86
N ASN A 94 -28.25 -34.78 2.60
CA ASN A 94 -28.30 -33.74 1.60
C ASN A 94 -29.28 -32.64 2.04
N ASN A 95 -28.86 -31.38 1.96
CA ASN A 95 -29.76 -30.28 1.64
C ASN A 95 -28.98 -29.16 0.94
N ASN A 96 -29.28 -29.00 -0.35
CA ASN A 96 -28.93 -27.83 -1.14
C ASN A 96 -29.54 -26.59 -0.48
N ASN A 97 -28.69 -25.61 -0.16
CA ASN A 97 -29.08 -24.20 -0.11
C ASN A 97 -27.83 -23.33 -0.28
N ASN A 98 -27.85 -22.50 -1.32
CA ASN A 98 -26.90 -21.43 -1.55
C ASN A 98 -26.72 -20.59 -0.28
N LYS A 99 -25.55 -20.70 0.36
CA LYS A 99 -25.08 -19.77 1.39
C LYS A 99 -23.73 -19.26 0.97
N ALA A 100 -23.59 -17.94 0.99
CA ALA A 100 -22.31 -17.24 0.85
C ALA A 100 -21.26 -17.92 1.73
N ASN A 101 -20.10 -18.22 1.14
CA ASN A 101 -18.97 -18.83 1.83
C ASN A 101 -18.50 -17.89 2.96
N VAL A 102 -18.92 -18.19 4.19
CA VAL A 102 -18.33 -17.63 5.41
C VAL A 102 -17.10 -18.47 5.69
N VAL A 103 -15.92 -17.95 5.34
CA VAL A 103 -14.63 -18.55 5.70
C VAL A 103 -14.43 -18.32 7.19
N THR A 104 -14.45 -19.40 7.98
CA THR A 104 -14.17 -19.35 9.42
C THR A 104 -12.69 -19.67 9.62
N LEU A 105 -11.91 -18.70 10.10
CA LEU A 105 -10.54 -18.91 10.53
C LEU A 105 -10.54 -19.70 11.83
N ARG A 106 -9.80 -20.81 11.90
CA ARG A 106 -9.40 -21.43 13.17
C ARG A 106 -7.92 -21.16 13.38
N THR A 107 -7.62 -20.25 14.28
CA THR A 107 -6.29 -20.07 14.88
C THR A 107 -6.48 -19.99 16.38
N ASN A 108 -5.66 -20.71 17.14
CA ASN A 108 -5.73 -20.71 18.59
C ASN A 108 -5.39 -19.31 19.13
N ASP A 109 -6.22 -18.89 20.09
CA ASP A 109 -6.20 -17.68 20.89
C ASP A 109 -6.52 -16.36 20.15
N ASP A 110 -7.67 -15.80 20.52
CA ASP A 110 -8.41 -14.61 20.04
C ASP A 110 -9.25 -14.77 18.75
N GLU A 111 -10.53 -15.17 18.95
CA GLU A 111 -11.57 -15.23 17.92
C GLU A 111 -11.92 -13.82 17.39
N TYR A 112 -11.45 -13.47 16.18
CA TYR A 112 -12.01 -12.34 15.41
C TYR A 112 -12.87 -12.87 14.26
N TYR A 113 -14.19 -12.78 14.43
CA TYR A 113 -15.16 -13.11 13.39
C TYR A 113 -15.21 -12.01 12.34
N TYR A 114 -14.73 -12.28 11.13
CA TYR A 114 -15.10 -11.49 9.94
C TYR A 114 -16.41 -12.04 9.37
N THR A 115 -17.53 -11.45 9.77
CA THR A 115 -18.80 -11.68 9.09
C THR A 115 -18.96 -10.67 7.95
N ASN A 116 -19.14 -11.18 6.74
CA ASN A 116 -19.69 -10.39 5.65
C ASN A 116 -21.14 -10.02 6.01
N GLY A 117 -21.30 -8.83 6.57
CA GLY A 117 -22.59 -8.24 6.90
C GLY A 117 -22.89 -8.21 8.41
N GLY A 118 -23.03 -7.00 8.93
CA GLY A 118 -23.72 -6.71 10.18
C GLY A 118 -22.85 -6.57 11.43
N ASP A 119 -22.11 -5.48 11.54
CA ASP A 119 -22.40 -4.42 12.52
C ASP A 119 -21.49 -3.21 12.29
N LYS A 120 -22.10 -2.04 12.15
CA LYS A 120 -21.42 -0.78 11.86
C LYS A 120 -20.71 -0.27 13.12
N GLN A 121 -19.53 -0.78 13.46
CA GLN A 121 -18.57 0.04 14.19
C GLN A 121 -17.89 0.99 13.20
N GLN A 122 -18.60 2.07 12.86
CA GLN A 122 -17.98 3.22 12.21
C GLN A 122 -17.05 3.88 13.24
N GLN A 123 -15.79 3.45 13.28
CA GLN A 123 -14.75 4.28 13.89
C GLN A 123 -14.61 5.52 13.01
N GLN A 124 -15.15 6.64 13.51
CA GLN A 124 -15.05 7.93 12.84
C GLN A 124 -13.60 8.40 12.92
N PHE A 125 -12.88 8.29 11.80
CA PHE A 125 -11.61 8.97 11.65
C PHE A 125 -11.89 10.46 11.46
N ARG A 126 -11.34 11.29 12.35
CA ARG A 126 -11.41 12.75 12.22
C ARG A 126 -10.79 13.14 10.88
N GLN A 127 -11.60 13.62 9.95
CA GLN A 127 -11.12 14.64 9.04
C GLN A 127 -10.85 15.87 9.90
N ASN A 128 -9.77 16.57 9.57
CA ASN A 128 -9.56 17.84 10.21
C ASN A 128 -10.76 18.74 9.91
N ASP A 129 -11.42 19.17 10.97
CA ASP A 129 -12.41 20.23 10.94
C ASP A 129 -11.71 21.47 10.34
N ASP A 130 -12.22 21.98 9.22
CA ASP A 130 -11.81 23.29 8.69
C ASP A 130 -12.24 24.43 9.63
N SER A 131 -12.94 24.13 10.73
CA SER A 131 -13.40 25.10 11.73
C SER A 131 -12.72 25.04 13.11
N GLN A 132 -11.67 24.24 13.30
CA GLN A 132 -10.82 24.30 14.51
C GLN A 132 -9.61 25.22 14.25
N GLU A 133 -9.52 26.29 15.06
CA GLU A 133 -8.52 27.37 15.15
C GLU A 133 -7.26 27.29 14.26
N GLU A 134 -6.93 28.44 13.67
CA GLU A 134 -5.80 28.82 12.79
C GLU A 134 -4.38 28.49 13.33
N GLY A 135 -4.12 27.24 13.69
CA GLY A 135 -2.78 26.71 13.88
C GLY A 135 -2.19 26.31 12.53
N SER A 136 -0.99 26.80 12.20
CA SER A 136 -0.23 26.41 11.00
C SER A 136 -0.21 24.89 10.82
N ARG A 137 -0.86 24.39 9.75
CA ARG A 137 -0.81 22.96 9.38
C ARG A 137 0.42 22.67 8.52
N TYR A 138 1.54 22.47 9.21
CA TYR A 138 2.79 22.07 8.59
C TYR A 138 2.87 20.55 8.43
N TRP A 139 2.86 20.09 7.18
CA TRP A 139 3.00 18.66 6.84
C TRP A 139 4.44 18.27 6.56
N ARG A 140 4.87 17.12 7.12
CA ARG A 140 6.06 16.38 6.75
C ARG A 140 5.67 15.00 6.23
N ILE A 141 6.24 14.60 5.10
CA ILE A 141 5.95 13.31 4.47
C ILE A 141 7.20 12.46 4.52
N PHE A 142 7.06 11.21 4.93
CA PHE A 142 8.09 10.19 5.03
C PHE A 142 7.76 9.03 4.10
N ALA A 143 8.75 8.24 3.72
CA ALA A 143 8.56 7.11 2.82
C ALA A 143 9.40 5.88 3.20
N THR A 144 8.82 4.70 3.00
CA THR A 144 9.44 3.38 3.16
C THR A 144 8.80 2.36 2.20
N SER A 145 9.46 1.24 1.96
CA SER A 145 8.96 0.09 1.21
C SER A 145 9.55 -1.22 1.74
N ASP A 146 9.05 -2.36 1.27
CA ASP A 146 9.68 -3.68 1.42
C ASP A 146 9.97 -4.02 2.90
N VAL A 147 9.01 -3.76 3.79
CA VAL A 147 9.15 -3.95 5.24
C VAL A 147 9.33 -5.42 5.60
N HIS A 148 8.68 -6.36 4.91
CA HIS A 148 8.81 -7.81 5.11
C HIS A 148 8.73 -8.24 6.60
N ALA A 149 7.69 -7.78 7.31
CA ALA A 149 7.47 -8.02 8.73
C ALA A 149 7.19 -9.50 9.09
N ASP A 150 7.08 -10.40 8.12
CA ASP A 150 7.17 -11.85 8.35
C ASP A 150 8.55 -12.29 8.85
N MET A 151 9.59 -11.54 8.51
CA MET A 151 10.94 -11.78 9.02
C MET A 151 11.04 -11.25 10.44
N GLN A 152 11.35 -12.12 11.41
CA GLN A 152 11.40 -11.73 12.83
C GLN A 152 12.28 -10.49 13.09
N ALA A 153 13.43 -10.39 12.42
CA ALA A 153 14.31 -9.22 12.54
C ALA A 153 13.65 -7.92 12.04
N ASN A 154 12.80 -7.99 11.02
CA ASN A 154 12.06 -6.82 10.51
C ASN A 154 10.85 -6.51 11.41
N LYS A 155 10.13 -7.52 11.91
CA LYS A 155 9.08 -7.33 12.93
C LYS A 155 9.62 -6.60 14.15
N ASP A 156 10.74 -7.09 14.70
CA ASP A 156 11.44 -6.46 15.81
C ASP A 156 11.82 -5.01 15.51
N TRP A 157 12.27 -4.74 14.28
CA TRP A 157 12.59 -3.39 13.86
C TRP A 157 11.35 -2.48 13.85
N VAL A 158 10.21 -2.92 13.31
CA VAL A 158 8.96 -2.13 13.32
C VAL A 158 8.55 -1.81 14.76
N VAL A 159 8.56 -2.83 15.64
CA VAL A 159 8.25 -2.66 17.06
C VAL A 159 9.20 -1.63 17.68
N ARG A 160 10.52 -1.81 17.53
CA ARG A 160 11.52 -0.88 18.11
C ARG A 160 11.42 0.53 17.54
N PHE A 161 11.07 0.65 16.26
CA PHE A 161 10.88 1.93 15.61
C PHE A 161 9.67 2.68 16.19
N CYS A 162 8.62 1.97 16.62
CA CYS A 162 7.39 2.57 17.12
C CYS A 162 7.22 2.52 18.66
N GLN A 163 8.10 1.82 19.40
CA GLN A 163 7.96 1.48 20.83
C GLN A 163 7.87 2.67 21.83
N ASN A 164 8.05 3.92 21.38
CA ASN A 164 8.01 5.11 22.25
C ASN A 164 7.00 6.16 21.78
N CYS A 165 6.05 5.79 20.92
CA CYS A 165 5.03 6.71 20.42
C CYS A 165 3.76 6.58 21.27
N SER A 166 3.52 7.54 22.16
CA SER A 166 2.29 7.58 22.99
C SER A 166 1.06 8.04 22.21
N HIS A 167 1.28 8.78 21.12
CA HIS A 167 0.27 9.25 20.18
C HIS A 167 0.95 9.56 18.84
N PRO A 168 0.20 9.58 17.72
CA PRO A 168 0.75 9.90 16.42
C PRO A 168 1.30 11.32 16.39
N GLU A 169 2.48 11.52 15.78
CA GLU A 169 3.10 12.84 15.67
C GLU A 169 2.28 13.75 14.74
N PRO A 170 1.74 14.89 15.21
CA PRO A 170 0.95 15.79 14.38
C PRO A 170 1.72 16.31 13.16
N GLY A 171 1.02 16.50 12.05
CA GLY A 171 1.57 16.98 10.80
C GLY A 171 2.48 15.98 10.09
N THR A 172 2.40 14.68 10.39
CA THR A 172 3.26 13.66 9.76
C THR A 172 2.48 12.66 8.91
N VAL A 173 3.06 12.31 7.77
CA VAL A 173 2.53 11.32 6.83
C VAL A 173 3.61 10.27 6.56
N LEU A 174 3.27 8.98 6.56
CA LEU A 174 4.14 7.91 6.04
C LEU A 174 3.53 7.29 4.78
N LEU A 175 4.31 7.22 3.70
CA LEU A 175 4.00 6.44 2.51
C LEU A 175 4.68 5.07 2.63
N VAL A 176 3.91 3.99 2.48
CA VAL A 176 4.36 2.60 2.54
C VAL A 176 4.11 1.94 1.18
N ALA A 177 5.18 1.79 0.39
CA ALA A 177 5.13 1.34 -1.00
C ALA A 177 5.23 -0.19 -1.15
N GLY A 178 4.24 -0.90 -0.61
CA GLY A 178 4.08 -2.35 -0.73
C GLY A 178 5.10 -3.20 0.03
N ASP A 179 4.85 -4.51 0.02
CA ASP A 179 5.66 -5.55 0.65
C ASP A 179 5.89 -5.31 2.15
N VAL A 180 4.80 -5.04 2.85
CA VAL A 180 4.79 -5.02 4.32
C VAL A 180 4.92 -6.42 4.88
N ALA A 181 4.13 -7.38 4.39
CA ALA A 181 4.17 -8.79 4.77
C ALA A 181 3.28 -9.64 3.83
N THR A 182 3.59 -10.92 3.73
CA THR A 182 2.70 -11.91 3.12
C THR A 182 1.52 -12.25 4.03
N ASP A 183 1.71 -12.34 5.34
CA ASP A 183 0.62 -12.63 6.28
C ASP A 183 -0.25 -11.40 6.57
N VAL A 184 -1.58 -11.54 6.41
CA VAL A 184 -2.53 -10.42 6.56
C VAL A 184 -2.47 -9.80 7.96
N GLN A 185 -2.36 -10.62 9.00
CA GLN A 185 -2.30 -10.10 10.37
C GLN A 185 -1.01 -9.32 10.60
N LYS A 186 0.12 -9.79 10.09
CA LYS A 186 1.38 -9.04 10.18
C LYS A 186 1.37 -7.73 9.38
N VAL A 187 0.67 -7.67 8.24
CA VAL A 187 0.42 -6.40 7.53
C VAL A 187 -0.34 -5.43 8.45
N ILE A 188 -1.43 -5.90 9.05
CA ILE A 188 -2.26 -5.11 9.95
C ILE A 188 -1.45 -4.62 11.16
N ASP A 189 -0.71 -5.50 11.83
CA ASP A 189 0.09 -5.17 13.01
C ASP A 189 1.18 -4.14 12.69
N ALA A 190 1.90 -4.31 11.57
CA ALA A 190 2.93 -3.36 11.17
C ALA A 190 2.34 -1.97 10.83
N LEU A 191 1.23 -1.93 10.10
CA LEU A 191 0.56 -0.68 9.76
C LEU A 191 -0.07 0.02 10.97
N LYS A 192 -0.60 -0.75 11.94
CA LYS A 192 -1.05 -0.22 13.25
C LYS A 192 0.10 0.44 14.01
N LEU A 193 1.26 -0.20 14.07
CA LEU A 193 2.46 0.37 14.70
C LEU A 193 2.89 1.67 13.99
N PHE A 194 2.84 1.73 12.65
CA PHE A 194 3.10 2.98 11.94
C PHE A 194 2.05 4.06 12.23
N LYS A 195 0.76 3.70 12.37
CA LYS A 195 -0.31 4.61 12.76
C LYS A 195 -0.13 5.16 14.17
N MET A 196 0.53 4.44 15.09
CA MET A 196 0.89 4.98 16.40
C MET A 196 1.96 6.07 16.33
N ARG A 197 2.81 6.05 15.28
CA ARG A 197 3.90 7.01 15.09
C ARG A 197 3.52 8.19 14.19
N TYR A 198 2.81 7.94 13.10
CA TYR A 198 2.49 8.91 12.07
C TYR A 198 1.00 9.27 12.06
N GLN A 199 0.68 10.57 11.97
CA GLN A 199 -0.71 11.02 11.95
C GLN A 199 -1.49 10.37 10.79
N GLU A 200 -0.91 10.38 9.60
CA GLU A 200 -1.46 9.71 8.41
C GLU A 200 -0.50 8.63 7.91
N VAL A 201 -1.06 7.50 7.49
CA VAL A 201 -0.31 6.43 6.83
C VAL A 201 -1.03 6.10 5.53
N PHE A 202 -0.29 6.15 4.44
CA PHE A 202 -0.72 5.74 3.11
C PHE A 202 -0.06 4.43 2.74
N TYR A 203 -0.83 3.56 2.11
CA TYR A 203 -0.42 2.20 1.82
C TYR A 203 -0.94 1.75 0.46
N CYS A 204 -0.13 0.95 -0.23
CA CYS A 204 -0.52 0.16 -1.39
C CYS A 204 0.04 -1.26 -1.22
N VAL A 205 -0.64 -2.25 -1.79
CA VAL A 205 -0.15 -3.64 -1.76
C VAL A 205 1.06 -3.80 -2.68
N GLY A 206 2.00 -4.63 -2.26
CA GLY A 206 3.01 -5.23 -3.11
C GLY A 206 2.60 -6.62 -3.56
N ASN A 207 3.54 -7.36 -4.15
CA ASN A 207 3.25 -8.70 -4.63
C ASN A 207 3.13 -9.70 -3.46
N HIS A 208 3.92 -9.53 -2.39
CA HIS A 208 3.87 -10.41 -1.23
C HIS A 208 2.51 -10.44 -0.55
N GLU A 209 1.84 -9.29 -0.49
CA GLU A 209 0.48 -9.23 0.06
C GLU A 209 -0.52 -10.04 -0.75
N LEU A 210 -0.27 -10.27 -2.04
CA LEU A 210 -1.19 -10.99 -2.91
C LEU A 210 -0.83 -12.45 -3.10
N TRP A 211 0.28 -12.91 -2.53
CA TRP A 211 0.57 -14.33 -2.42
C TRP A 211 -0.50 -15.01 -1.56
N SER A 212 -1.02 -16.16 -1.99
CA SER A 212 -1.98 -16.97 -1.23
C SER A 212 -1.31 -18.31 -0.82
N PRO A 213 -0.32 -18.28 0.08
CA PRO A 213 0.46 -19.45 0.49
C PRO A 213 -0.36 -20.34 1.43
N GLY A 214 -1.34 -21.06 0.90
CA GLY A 214 -2.23 -21.89 1.71
C GLY A 214 -3.28 -22.65 0.91
N ARG A 215 -3.20 -22.62 -0.43
CA ARG A 215 -4.18 -23.23 -1.34
C ARG A 215 -5.58 -22.63 -1.24
N GLY A 216 -5.71 -21.32 -0.97
CA GLY A 216 -6.98 -20.61 -1.09
C GLY A 216 -7.85 -20.59 0.17
N GLU A 217 -7.29 -20.72 1.37
CA GLU A 217 -8.05 -20.54 2.62
C GLU A 217 -8.72 -19.15 2.70
N MET A 218 -8.08 -18.10 2.15
CA MET A 218 -8.66 -16.75 2.01
C MET A 218 -9.24 -16.48 0.60
N GLY A 219 -9.47 -17.51 -0.20
CA GLY A 219 -9.83 -17.37 -1.61
C GLY A 219 -8.63 -17.03 -2.50
N ASP A 220 -8.89 -16.28 -3.57
CA ASP A 220 -7.87 -15.87 -4.53
C ASP A 220 -7.11 -14.60 -4.10
N SER A 221 -6.16 -14.17 -4.92
CA SER A 221 -5.33 -12.98 -4.67
C SER A 221 -6.12 -11.66 -4.70
N VAL A 222 -7.24 -11.58 -5.43
CA VAL A 222 -8.16 -10.43 -5.42
C VAL A 222 -9.03 -10.45 -4.16
N ASP A 223 -9.50 -11.63 -3.72
CA ASP A 223 -10.21 -11.77 -2.44
C ASP A 223 -9.29 -11.30 -1.29
N LYS A 224 -8.02 -11.72 -1.30
CA LYS A 224 -7.02 -11.28 -0.33
C LYS A 224 -6.75 -9.77 -0.39
N PHE A 225 -6.67 -9.20 -1.60
CA PHE A 225 -6.58 -7.74 -1.77
C PHE A 225 -7.75 -7.03 -1.08
N VAL A 226 -8.98 -7.48 -1.30
CA VAL A 226 -10.18 -6.88 -0.69
C VAL A 226 -10.14 -7.00 0.84
N VAL A 227 -9.77 -8.17 1.37
CA VAL A 227 -9.61 -8.39 2.82
C VAL A 227 -8.59 -7.41 3.42
N ILE A 228 -7.42 -7.27 2.79
CA ILE A 228 -6.40 -6.33 3.25
C ILE A 228 -6.93 -4.89 3.19
N MET A 229 -7.53 -4.47 2.07
CA MET A 229 -8.07 -3.11 1.92
C MET A 229 -9.11 -2.79 3.00
N ASP A 230 -10.02 -3.71 3.30
CA ASP A 230 -11.02 -3.52 4.35
C ASP A 230 -10.39 -3.49 5.75
N ALA A 231 -9.41 -4.34 6.02
CA ALA A 231 -8.69 -4.38 7.30
C ALA A 231 -7.83 -3.13 7.54
N VAL A 232 -7.13 -2.62 6.52
CA VAL A 232 -6.33 -1.39 6.66
C VAL A 232 -7.23 -0.16 6.77
N THR A 233 -8.42 -0.20 6.14
CA THR A 233 -9.44 0.85 6.31
C THR A 233 -9.90 0.95 7.77
N SER A 234 -10.14 -0.18 8.44
CA SER A 234 -10.63 -0.19 9.82
C SER A 234 -9.63 0.34 10.86
N ILE A 235 -8.34 0.42 10.51
CA ILE A 235 -7.27 0.98 11.36
C ILE A 235 -6.84 2.40 10.94
N GLY A 236 -7.55 3.03 10.00
CA GLY A 236 -7.32 4.42 9.62
C GLY A 236 -6.11 4.63 8.70
N VAL A 237 -5.81 3.64 7.85
CA VAL A 237 -4.79 3.72 6.79
C VAL A 237 -5.44 4.03 5.45
N ARG A 238 -4.85 4.97 4.70
CA ARG A 238 -5.37 5.47 3.43
C ARG A 238 -4.78 4.71 2.25
N CYS A 239 -5.63 4.30 1.32
CA CYS A 239 -5.25 3.58 0.11
C CYS A 239 -5.78 4.26 -1.17
N THR A 240 -6.24 5.51 -1.07
CA THR A 240 -6.83 6.27 -2.18
C THR A 240 -6.25 7.69 -2.30
N PRO A 241 -6.34 8.33 -3.48
CA PRO A 241 -5.83 9.68 -3.70
C PRO A 241 -6.39 10.68 -2.68
N THR A 242 -5.51 11.52 -2.11
CA THR A 242 -5.88 12.48 -1.05
C THR A 242 -5.15 13.80 -1.24
N VAL A 243 -5.88 14.91 -1.04
CA VAL A 243 -5.31 16.27 -1.06
C VAL A 243 -5.17 16.78 0.38
N PHE A 244 -3.98 17.27 0.72
CA PHE A 244 -3.71 17.99 1.95
C PHE A 244 -3.44 19.47 1.66
N THR A 245 -3.92 20.34 2.55
CA THR A 245 -3.54 21.75 2.59
C THR A 245 -2.39 21.94 3.56
N HIS A 246 -1.25 22.40 3.06
CA HIS A 246 -0.08 22.79 3.83
C HIS A 246 -0.08 24.31 4.01
N GLN A 247 0.04 24.77 5.26
CA GLN A 247 0.15 26.18 5.59
C GLN A 247 1.51 26.45 6.22
N GLY A 248 2.34 27.21 5.52
CA GLY A 248 3.68 27.57 5.96
C GLY A 248 3.97 29.06 5.75
N VAL A 249 5.21 29.44 6.03
CA VAL A 249 5.73 30.79 5.79
C VAL A 249 6.96 30.65 4.90
N ASN A 250 7.12 31.51 3.89
CA ASN A 250 8.30 31.50 3.04
C ASN A 250 9.48 32.30 3.65
N GLU A 251 10.61 32.32 2.95
CA GLU A 251 11.83 33.03 3.36
C GLU A 251 11.62 34.54 3.58
N LEU A 252 10.57 35.12 2.98
CA LEU A 252 10.20 36.53 3.09
C LEU A 252 9.17 36.81 4.20
N GLY A 253 8.80 35.80 5.00
CA GLY A 253 7.82 35.97 6.07
C GLY A 253 6.35 35.95 5.60
N MET A 254 6.08 35.67 4.33
CA MET A 254 4.72 35.64 3.77
C MET A 254 4.05 34.27 3.97
N ARG A 255 2.78 34.27 4.40
CA ARG A 255 1.98 33.05 4.54
C ARG A 255 1.78 32.40 3.17
N GLN A 256 2.02 31.09 3.09
CA GLN A 256 1.81 30.29 1.89
C GLN A 256 0.89 29.11 2.19
N THR A 257 -0.11 28.95 1.32
CA THR A 257 -0.97 27.78 1.29
C THR A 257 -0.60 26.95 0.06
N LYS A 258 -0.21 25.69 0.28
CA LYS A 258 0.20 24.75 -0.77
C LYS A 258 -0.69 23.51 -0.73
N ARG A 259 -1.12 23.02 -1.89
CA ARG A 259 -1.76 21.70 -1.98
C ARG A 259 -0.73 20.62 -2.21
N ILE A 260 -0.80 19.59 -1.38
CA ILE A 260 -0.05 18.35 -1.50
C ILE A 260 -1.04 17.28 -1.98
N LEU A 261 -0.78 16.69 -3.12
CA LEU A 261 -1.56 15.56 -3.63
C LEU A 261 -0.76 14.27 -3.40
N VAL A 262 -1.33 13.33 -2.64
CA VAL A 262 -0.78 11.99 -2.42
C VAL A 262 -1.60 10.98 -3.21
N VAL A 263 -0.95 10.15 -4.02
CA VAL A 263 -1.60 9.25 -4.97
C VAL A 263 -0.99 7.84 -4.93
N PRO A 264 -1.73 6.85 -4.42
CA PRO A 264 -1.38 5.44 -4.62
C PRO A 264 -1.57 5.03 -6.09
N MET A 265 -0.53 4.50 -6.71
CA MET A 265 -0.48 4.00 -8.08
C MET A 265 -0.51 2.48 -8.05
N LEU A 266 -1.59 1.89 -8.55
CA LEU A 266 -1.76 0.44 -8.65
C LEU A 266 -1.22 -0.05 -10.00
N SER A 267 -0.45 -1.14 -9.96
CA SER A 267 0.19 -1.73 -11.13
C SER A 267 0.63 -3.16 -10.83
N TRP A 268 1.21 -3.81 -11.83
CA TRP A 268 1.88 -5.10 -11.70
C TRP A 268 3.09 -5.10 -12.63
N TYR A 269 4.16 -5.82 -12.32
CA TYR A 269 5.31 -5.89 -13.23
C TYR A 269 4.92 -6.58 -14.55
N THR A 270 5.69 -6.30 -15.61
CA THR A 270 5.44 -6.85 -16.95
C THR A 270 6.65 -7.61 -17.47
N GLU A 271 6.42 -8.62 -18.31
CA GLU A 271 7.52 -9.40 -18.92
C GLU A 271 8.38 -8.60 -19.90
N THR A 272 7.95 -7.39 -20.29
CA THR A 272 8.63 -6.54 -21.28
C THR A 272 9.54 -5.49 -20.65
N PHE A 273 9.60 -5.39 -19.32
CA PHE A 273 10.48 -4.45 -18.64
C PHE A 273 11.94 -4.67 -19.08
N LYS A 274 12.63 -3.58 -19.49
CA LYS A 274 13.97 -3.64 -20.11
C LYS A 274 14.04 -4.31 -21.49
N GLY A 275 13.00 -4.12 -22.30
CA GLY A 275 13.13 -4.18 -23.76
C GLY A 275 13.18 -5.58 -24.41
N GLY A 276 12.60 -6.62 -23.80
CA GLY A 276 12.34 -7.86 -24.54
C GLY A 276 11.72 -9.01 -23.76
N THR A 277 10.87 -9.78 -24.43
CA THR A 277 10.36 -11.06 -23.91
C THR A 277 11.47 -12.11 -23.93
N ARG A 278 11.60 -12.90 -22.86
CA ARG A 278 12.57 -14.00 -22.78
C ARG A 278 11.87 -15.27 -22.26
N PRO A 279 12.39 -16.48 -22.57
CA PRO A 279 11.77 -17.73 -22.13
C PRO A 279 11.59 -17.79 -20.61
N PHE A 280 10.49 -18.41 -20.19
CA PHE A 280 10.24 -18.76 -18.80
C PHE A 280 11.35 -19.65 -18.25
N THR A 281 11.72 -19.41 -17.01
CA THR A 281 12.64 -20.25 -16.23
C THR A 281 11.97 -20.64 -14.91
N GLN A 282 12.31 -21.83 -14.40
CA GLN A 282 11.77 -22.32 -13.11
C GLN A 282 12.05 -21.36 -11.95
N MET A 283 13.04 -20.49 -12.11
CA MET A 283 13.45 -19.54 -11.11
C MET A 283 12.43 -18.40 -10.89
N GLU A 284 11.67 -18.00 -11.92
CA GLU A 284 10.62 -16.96 -11.82
C GLU A 284 9.46 -17.42 -10.91
N VAL A 285 9.32 -18.73 -10.66
CA VAL A 285 8.33 -19.30 -9.73
C VAL A 285 8.49 -18.80 -8.30
N HIS A 286 9.70 -18.40 -7.90
CA HIS A 286 9.98 -17.98 -6.52
C HIS A 286 9.59 -16.52 -6.22
N PHE A 287 9.31 -15.71 -7.25
CA PHE A 287 8.94 -14.31 -7.07
C PHE A 287 7.44 -14.12 -6.93
N ASP A 288 6.63 -14.90 -7.64
CA ASP A 288 5.18 -14.69 -7.62
C ASP A 288 4.38 -15.97 -7.88
N GLY A 289 5.03 -17.13 -7.73
CA GLY A 289 4.39 -18.43 -7.91
C GLY A 289 3.32 -18.77 -6.87
N ALA A 290 3.16 -17.92 -5.84
CA ALA A 290 2.17 -18.09 -4.79
C ALA A 290 0.85 -17.33 -5.06
N CYS A 291 0.76 -16.47 -6.08
CA CYS A 291 -0.49 -15.81 -6.44
C CYS A 291 -1.48 -16.81 -7.09
N ILE A 292 -2.75 -16.66 -6.74
CA ILE A 292 -3.89 -17.41 -7.29
C ILE A 292 -4.82 -16.37 -7.88
N TRP A 293 -4.93 -16.28 -9.20
CA TRP A 293 -5.76 -15.25 -9.84
C TRP A 293 -7.13 -15.81 -10.25
N PRO A 294 -8.19 -14.98 -10.20
CA PRO A 294 -9.42 -15.27 -10.91
C PRO A 294 -9.14 -15.63 -12.38
N PRO A 295 -9.75 -16.70 -12.92
CA PRO A 295 -9.56 -17.11 -14.32
C PRO A 295 -9.83 -16.00 -15.35
N ALA A 296 -10.66 -15.02 -14.99
CA ALA A 296 -10.98 -13.87 -15.84
C ALA A 296 -9.83 -12.87 -16.03
N ILE A 297 -8.82 -12.86 -15.14
CA ILE A 297 -7.70 -11.92 -15.20
C ILE A 297 -6.33 -12.60 -15.25
N GLY A 298 -6.23 -13.89 -14.90
CA GLY A 298 -5.02 -14.70 -15.06
C GLY A 298 -5.36 -16.12 -15.50
N ASP A 299 -4.55 -16.71 -16.37
CA ASP A 299 -4.74 -18.10 -16.80
C ASP A 299 -4.18 -19.07 -15.75
N PRO A 300 -5.03 -19.89 -15.08
CA PRO A 300 -4.58 -20.85 -14.08
C PRO A 300 -3.58 -21.88 -14.63
N LYS A 301 -3.65 -22.16 -15.94
CA LYS A 301 -2.79 -23.11 -16.66
C LYS A 301 -1.47 -22.49 -17.10
N ASP A 302 -1.33 -21.17 -17.05
CA ASP A 302 -0.06 -20.53 -17.36
C ASP A 302 0.98 -20.90 -16.29
N LYS A 303 2.11 -21.42 -16.76
CA LYS A 303 3.29 -21.71 -15.93
C LYS A 303 3.91 -20.40 -15.42
N ARG A 304 3.69 -19.29 -16.13
CA ARG A 304 4.04 -17.90 -15.80
C ARG A 304 2.84 -17.11 -15.26
N ASN A 305 2.09 -17.69 -14.32
CA ASN A 305 0.85 -17.12 -13.76
C ASN A 305 0.96 -15.72 -13.15
N SER A 306 2.15 -15.14 -13.09
CA SER A 306 2.41 -13.89 -12.43
C SER A 306 2.84 -12.76 -13.36
N HIS A 307 3.10 -13.01 -14.65
CA HIS A 307 3.53 -11.97 -15.60
C HIS A 307 2.60 -11.77 -16.82
N PRO A 308 1.38 -12.33 -16.91
CA PRO A 308 0.56 -12.09 -18.10
C PRO A 308 0.18 -10.61 -18.16
N ALA A 309 0.20 -10.05 -19.37
CA ALA A 309 -0.15 -8.64 -19.62
C ALA A 309 -1.57 -8.27 -19.11
N THR A 310 -2.44 -9.26 -18.96
CA THR A 310 -3.79 -9.10 -18.40
C THR A 310 -3.79 -8.62 -16.95
N LEU A 311 -2.76 -8.96 -16.15
CA LEU A 311 -2.65 -8.51 -14.76
C LEU A 311 -2.25 -7.04 -14.67
N ASP A 312 -1.21 -6.61 -15.38
CA ASP A 312 -0.82 -5.19 -15.43
C ASP A 312 -1.99 -4.32 -15.92
N GLU A 313 -2.68 -4.74 -16.98
CA GLU A 313 -3.88 -4.04 -17.46
C GLU A 313 -4.98 -3.97 -16.38
N PHE A 314 -5.23 -5.06 -15.65
CA PHE A 314 -6.23 -5.10 -14.58
C PHE A 314 -5.90 -4.09 -13.47
N TRP A 315 -4.68 -4.14 -12.94
CA TRP A 315 -4.26 -3.27 -11.84
C TRP A 315 -4.19 -1.79 -12.24
N ARG A 316 -3.74 -1.50 -13.46
CA ARG A 316 -3.75 -0.13 -14.00
C ARG A 316 -5.17 0.37 -14.25
N ARG A 317 -6.09 -0.47 -14.75
CA ARG A 317 -7.51 -0.09 -14.87
C ARG A 317 -8.13 0.22 -13.51
N LEU A 318 -7.83 -0.58 -12.49
CA LEU A 318 -8.27 -0.34 -11.12
C LEU A 318 -7.72 0.98 -10.57
N GLY A 319 -6.42 1.24 -10.76
CA GLY A 319 -5.78 2.50 -10.41
C GLY A 319 -6.42 3.70 -11.11
N LYS A 320 -6.70 3.59 -12.41
CA LYS A 320 -7.39 4.62 -13.18
C LYS A 320 -8.81 4.89 -12.65
N MET A 321 -9.58 3.85 -12.33
CA MET A 321 -10.91 4.02 -11.71
C MET A 321 -10.83 4.78 -10.37
N SER A 322 -9.81 4.48 -9.56
CA SER A 322 -9.52 5.17 -8.29
C SER A 322 -9.24 6.66 -8.53
N LEU A 323 -8.35 6.98 -9.46
CA LEU A 323 -8.03 8.37 -9.83
C LEU A 323 -9.26 9.12 -10.35
N GLU A 324 -10.02 8.48 -11.24
CA GLU A 324 -11.20 9.10 -11.87
C GLU A 324 -12.35 9.36 -10.90
N SER A 325 -12.49 8.51 -9.90
CA SER A 325 -13.57 8.58 -8.92
C SER A 325 -13.24 9.48 -7.73
N PHE A 326 -11.98 9.50 -7.28
CA PHE A 326 -11.61 10.08 -5.99
C PHE A 326 -10.79 11.37 -6.08
N LEU A 327 -10.17 11.69 -7.22
CA LEU A 327 -9.50 12.99 -7.37
C LEU A 327 -10.53 14.12 -7.46
N PRO A 328 -10.38 15.21 -6.67
CA PRO A 328 -11.27 16.36 -6.75
C PRO A 328 -11.32 16.92 -8.18
N LYS A 329 -12.54 17.13 -8.71
CA LYS A 329 -12.74 17.75 -10.03
C LYS A 329 -12.11 19.13 -10.14
N SER A 330 -11.93 19.85 -9.03
CA SER A 330 -11.26 21.16 -8.98
C SER A 330 -9.77 21.11 -9.28
N LEU A 331 -9.13 19.94 -9.20
CA LEU A 331 -7.77 19.72 -9.73
C LEU A 331 -7.75 19.61 -11.26
N ARG A 332 -8.91 19.39 -11.90
CA ARG A 332 -9.06 19.22 -13.36
C ARG A 332 -9.49 20.50 -14.08
N VAL A 333 -9.64 21.60 -13.37
CA VAL A 333 -10.12 22.88 -13.93
C VAL A 333 -9.07 23.96 -13.69
N SER A 334 -8.14 24.12 -14.63
CA SER A 334 -7.42 25.38 -14.80
C SER A 334 -8.37 26.38 -15.45
N ASN A 335 -9.20 27.06 -14.66
CA ASN A 335 -9.85 28.31 -15.07
C ASN A 335 -10.64 28.88 -13.91
N THR A 336 -10.00 29.71 -13.10
CA THR A 336 -10.72 30.78 -12.38
C THR A 336 -9.94 32.07 -12.57
N THR A 337 -10.58 32.99 -13.29
CA THR A 337 -10.35 34.43 -13.26
C THR A 337 -9.90 34.87 -11.87
N ARG A 338 -8.74 35.53 -11.79
CA ARG A 338 -8.27 36.23 -10.59
C ARG A 338 -9.36 37.22 -10.15
N ASN A 339 -10.09 36.89 -9.09
CA ASN A 339 -10.88 37.89 -8.40
C ASN A 339 -9.93 38.68 -7.50
N ASN A 340 -9.56 39.86 -7.98
CA ASN A 340 -8.86 40.86 -7.19
C ASN A 340 -9.83 41.43 -6.15
N ASN A 341 -10.03 40.74 -5.03
CA ASN A 341 -10.56 41.39 -3.83
C ASN A 341 -9.36 41.71 -2.93
N GLU A 342 -9.00 42.99 -2.96
CA GLU A 342 -7.92 43.63 -2.22
C GLU A 342 -8.29 43.77 -0.73
N ASP A 343 -8.15 42.72 0.08
CA ASP A 343 -8.29 42.87 1.55
C ASP A 343 -7.24 42.12 2.39
N ASP A 344 -6.29 41.39 1.78
CA ASP A 344 -5.15 40.82 2.52
C ASP A 344 -3.85 40.89 1.70
N VAL A 345 -3.19 42.04 1.78
CA VAL A 345 -1.93 42.38 1.06
C VAL A 345 -0.74 41.47 1.40
N ASN A 346 -0.88 40.53 2.34
CA ASN A 346 0.20 39.62 2.78
C ASN A 346 -0.05 38.13 2.46
N ALA A 347 -1.12 37.79 1.73
CA ALA A 347 -1.44 36.42 1.34
C ALA A 347 -1.22 36.21 -0.18
N VAL A 348 -0.30 35.32 -0.55
CA VAL A 348 -0.24 34.82 -1.93
C VAL A 348 -1.14 33.59 -2.02
N ASP A 349 -2.40 33.80 -2.41
CA ASP A 349 -3.30 32.69 -2.74
C ASP A 349 -2.82 32.06 -4.05
N CYS A 350 -2.22 30.87 -3.94
CA CYS A 350 -1.76 30.08 -5.08
C CYS A 350 -2.93 29.38 -5.81
N GLY A 351 -4.18 29.63 -5.41
CA GLY A 351 -5.37 29.04 -6.01
C GLY A 351 -5.48 27.53 -5.76
N ASN A 352 -6.21 26.85 -6.65
CA ASN A 352 -6.47 25.40 -6.58
C ASN A 352 -5.27 24.51 -7.00
N GLU A 353 -4.11 25.10 -7.32
CA GLU A 353 -2.97 24.42 -7.95
C GLU A 353 -2.23 23.47 -6.99
N VAL A 354 -1.80 22.31 -7.52
CA VAL A 354 -1.01 21.35 -6.76
C VAL A 354 0.45 21.80 -6.75
N ALA A 355 0.96 22.12 -5.57
CA ALA A 355 2.36 22.55 -5.41
C ALA A 355 3.32 21.36 -5.26
N PHE A 356 2.82 20.24 -4.73
CA PHE A 356 3.60 19.02 -4.54
C PHE A 356 2.76 17.77 -4.84
N LEU A 357 3.27 16.91 -5.71
CA LEU A 357 2.67 15.61 -6.03
C LEU A 357 3.58 14.51 -5.48
N ALA A 358 3.04 13.67 -4.59
CA ALA A 358 3.64 12.41 -4.20
C ALA A 358 2.81 11.26 -4.78
N THR A 359 3.35 10.62 -5.80
CA THR A 359 2.82 9.33 -6.25
C THR A 359 3.58 8.22 -5.53
N PHE A 360 2.96 7.05 -5.32
CA PHE A 360 3.68 5.89 -4.82
C PHE A 360 3.05 4.58 -5.27
N GLY A 361 3.85 3.58 -5.61
CA GLY A 361 3.42 2.25 -6.06
C GLY A 361 4.45 1.21 -5.64
N HIS A 362 4.18 -0.07 -5.82
CA HIS A 362 5.15 -1.08 -5.37
C HIS A 362 6.24 -1.36 -6.44
N PHE A 363 5.88 -1.49 -7.70
CA PHE A 363 6.80 -1.94 -8.76
C PHE A 363 7.72 -0.84 -9.29
N VAL A 364 8.88 -1.23 -9.81
CA VAL A 364 9.85 -0.27 -10.39
C VAL A 364 9.27 0.33 -11.67
N PRO A 365 9.10 1.67 -11.73
CA PRO A 365 8.34 2.30 -12.81
C PRO A 365 9.16 2.54 -14.08
N LEU A 366 10.49 2.62 -13.97
CA LEU A 366 11.38 2.92 -15.10
C LEU A 366 12.58 1.96 -15.14
N PRO A 367 12.97 1.43 -16.32
CA PRO A 367 14.13 0.57 -16.50
C PRO A 367 15.43 1.10 -15.89
N ASP A 368 15.67 2.41 -16.02
CA ASP A 368 16.91 3.07 -15.59
C ASP A 368 17.05 3.15 -14.05
N LEU A 369 15.94 2.95 -13.32
CA LEU A 369 15.95 2.93 -11.85
C LEU A 369 16.39 1.58 -11.29
N PHE A 370 16.42 0.53 -12.12
CA PHE A 370 16.81 -0.80 -11.68
C PHE A 370 18.25 -1.13 -12.10
N ASN A 371 19.18 -1.15 -11.14
CA ASN A 371 20.57 -1.55 -11.35
C ASN A 371 20.93 -2.90 -10.68
N GLY A 372 19.92 -3.68 -10.27
CA GLY A 372 20.09 -4.97 -9.64
C GLY A 372 20.45 -6.08 -10.64
N THR A 373 20.22 -7.32 -10.23
CA THR A 373 20.64 -8.47 -11.04
C THR A 373 19.75 -8.68 -12.27
N PRO A 374 20.30 -9.10 -13.43
CA PRO A 374 19.52 -9.46 -14.63
C PRO A 374 18.48 -10.57 -14.41
N PHE A 375 18.58 -11.25 -13.27
CA PHE A 375 17.74 -12.35 -12.87
C PHE A 375 16.34 -11.92 -12.46
N ILE A 376 16.21 -10.78 -11.77
CA ILE A 376 14.93 -10.27 -11.26
C ILE A 376 14.33 -9.18 -12.16
N GLU A 377 15.04 -8.73 -13.19
CA GLU A 377 14.61 -7.66 -14.11
C GLU A 377 13.19 -7.85 -14.67
N LYS A 378 12.76 -9.10 -14.88
CA LYS A 378 11.46 -9.41 -15.49
C LYS A 378 10.28 -9.42 -14.53
N VAL A 379 10.59 -9.48 -13.24
CA VAL A 379 9.61 -9.51 -12.17
C VAL A 379 9.63 -8.22 -11.38
N VAL A 380 10.46 -7.23 -11.73
CA VAL A 380 10.71 -6.08 -10.86
C VAL A 380 9.92 -4.83 -11.23
N GLY A 381 9.52 -4.66 -12.50
CA GLY A 381 9.04 -3.37 -12.96
C GLY A 381 7.99 -3.38 -14.06
N SER A 382 7.40 -2.21 -14.27
CA SER A 382 6.39 -1.93 -15.29
C SER A 382 6.69 -0.58 -15.94
N GLU A 383 7.18 -0.59 -17.18
CA GLU A 383 7.39 0.64 -17.96
C GLU A 383 6.06 1.41 -18.12
N SER A 384 4.99 0.65 -18.21
CA SER A 384 3.62 1.10 -18.40
C SER A 384 3.12 1.92 -17.18
N LEU A 385 3.56 1.56 -15.96
CA LEU A 385 3.36 2.34 -14.73
C LEU A 385 4.09 3.70 -14.80
N GLY A 386 5.35 3.70 -15.23
CA GLY A 386 6.13 4.94 -15.38
C GLY A 386 5.46 5.95 -16.31
N GLU A 387 4.85 5.46 -17.39
CA GLU A 387 4.06 6.29 -18.31
C GLU A 387 2.85 6.94 -17.63
N ASP A 388 2.09 6.20 -16.81
CA ASP A 388 0.93 6.72 -16.09
C ASP A 388 1.30 7.76 -15.03
N ILE A 389 2.40 7.54 -14.31
CA ILE A 389 2.92 8.47 -13.31
C ILE A 389 3.25 9.81 -13.94
N LEU A 390 3.99 9.78 -15.07
CA LEU A 390 4.39 11.00 -15.77
C LEU A 390 3.19 11.69 -16.43
N ALA A 391 2.23 10.93 -16.96
CA ALA A 391 0.98 11.50 -17.48
C ALA A 391 0.19 12.22 -16.38
N LEU A 392 0.05 11.62 -15.19
CA LEU A 392 -0.63 12.25 -14.06
C LEU A 392 0.08 13.53 -13.59
N ARG A 393 1.42 13.52 -13.56
CA ARG A 393 2.18 14.74 -13.26
C ARG A 393 1.87 15.85 -14.25
N ASP A 394 1.95 15.54 -15.55
CA ASP A 394 1.68 16.51 -16.61
C ASP A 394 0.24 17.04 -16.54
N GLU A 395 -0.75 16.20 -16.17
CA GLU A 395 -2.14 16.61 -15.92
C GLU A 395 -2.30 17.55 -14.72
N CYS A 396 -1.46 17.39 -13.68
CA CYS A 396 -1.47 18.26 -12.52
C CYS A 396 -0.75 19.60 -12.76
N ASP A 397 0.03 19.72 -13.82
CA ASP A 397 0.76 20.93 -14.16
C ASP A 397 -0.08 21.88 -15.02
N CYS A 398 -0.45 23.04 -14.46
CA CYS A 398 -1.30 24.04 -15.10
C CYS A 398 -0.66 24.73 -16.32
N LYS A 399 0.66 24.59 -16.54
CA LYS A 399 1.37 25.16 -17.70
C LYS A 399 1.44 24.24 -18.91
N SER A 400 0.93 23.01 -18.80
CA SER A 400 0.91 22.06 -19.92
C SER A 400 0.05 22.62 -21.07
N THR A 401 0.71 23.17 -22.09
CA THR A 401 0.03 23.80 -23.24
C THR A 401 -0.95 22.82 -23.92
N PRO A 402 -2.23 23.21 -24.12
CA PRO A 402 -3.17 22.42 -24.90
C PRO A 402 -2.76 22.53 -26.38
N GLY A 403 -1.86 21.66 -26.84
CA GLY A 403 -1.41 21.68 -28.24
C GLY A 403 -0.14 20.91 -28.57
N SER A 404 0.69 20.51 -27.59
CA SER A 404 1.81 19.61 -27.88
C SER A 404 1.27 18.18 -28.06
N GLY A 405 1.13 17.75 -29.32
CA GLY A 405 0.40 16.55 -29.72
C GLY A 405 0.57 15.33 -28.80
N ARG A 406 -0.56 14.63 -28.60
CA ARG A 406 -0.73 13.32 -27.92
C ARG A 406 0.27 12.27 -28.42
N SER A 407 1.51 12.39 -28.00
CA SER A 407 2.50 11.33 -28.06
C SER A 407 2.40 10.59 -26.73
N SER A 408 2.35 9.26 -26.76
CA SER A 408 2.37 8.48 -25.53
C SER A 408 3.59 8.86 -24.69
N PRO A 409 3.53 8.77 -23.35
CA PRO A 409 4.70 8.99 -22.51
C PRO A 409 5.89 8.11 -22.94
N ALA A 410 5.65 6.88 -23.43
CA ALA A 410 6.66 6.03 -24.09
C ALA A 410 7.40 6.72 -25.26
N ALA A 411 6.65 7.44 -26.11
CA ALA A 411 7.19 8.16 -27.26
C ALA A 411 7.90 9.46 -26.85
N ARG A 412 7.51 10.08 -25.72
CA ARG A 412 8.21 11.21 -25.10
C ARG A 412 9.52 10.77 -24.44
N PHE A 413 9.50 9.61 -23.77
CA PHE A 413 10.67 8.95 -23.17
C PHE A 413 11.74 8.65 -24.23
N LYS A 414 11.34 8.05 -25.36
CA LYS A 414 12.24 7.79 -26.49
C LYS A 414 12.73 9.04 -27.25
N LYS A 415 12.09 10.20 -27.05
CA LYS A 415 12.43 11.47 -27.75
C LYS A 415 13.00 12.56 -26.83
N GLY A 416 13.18 12.30 -25.53
CA GLY A 416 13.64 13.30 -24.56
C GLY A 416 12.76 14.55 -24.47
N ARG A 417 11.45 14.44 -24.79
CA ARG A 417 10.48 15.56 -24.74
C ARG A 417 9.69 15.51 -23.42
N PHE A 418 10.35 15.79 -22.31
CA PHE A 418 9.67 16.17 -21.08
C PHE A 418 9.77 17.67 -20.88
N ASP A 419 8.72 18.30 -20.34
CA ASP A 419 8.77 19.71 -20.00
C ASP A 419 9.57 19.87 -18.70
N TYR A 420 10.86 20.18 -18.85
CA TYR A 420 11.78 20.42 -17.74
C TYR A 420 11.43 21.67 -16.92
N ASN A 421 10.44 22.47 -17.35
CA ASN A 421 9.97 23.67 -16.66
C ASN A 421 8.71 23.43 -15.82
N SER A 422 8.42 22.17 -15.46
CA SER A 422 7.26 21.83 -14.65
C SER A 422 7.26 22.62 -13.33
N THR A 423 6.13 23.26 -13.01
CA THR A 423 6.02 24.04 -11.76
C THR A 423 5.66 23.20 -10.54
N ILE A 424 5.25 21.95 -10.74
CA ILE A 424 4.90 21.03 -9.67
C ILE A 424 6.15 20.25 -9.23
N LYS A 425 6.42 20.22 -7.93
CA LYS A 425 7.43 19.31 -7.37
C LYS A 425 6.84 17.91 -7.31
N HIS A 426 7.40 16.98 -8.08
CA HIS A 426 6.91 15.59 -8.14
C HIS A 426 7.93 14.60 -7.58
N ILE A 427 7.45 13.71 -6.71
CA ILE A 427 8.17 12.53 -6.26
C ILE A 427 7.32 11.27 -6.52
N HIS A 428 7.98 10.21 -6.97
CA HIS A 428 7.41 8.86 -6.98
C HIS A 428 8.15 7.97 -6.00
N VAL A 429 7.43 7.38 -5.04
CA VAL A 429 7.98 6.39 -4.10
C VAL A 429 7.66 4.98 -4.59
N PHE A 430 8.67 4.11 -4.67
CA PHE A 430 8.48 2.73 -5.12
C PHE A 430 9.18 1.70 -4.22
N GLY A 431 8.92 0.41 -4.48
CA GLY A 431 9.45 -0.74 -3.75
C GLY A 431 9.98 -1.84 -4.67
N HIS A 432 9.85 -3.09 -4.23
CA HIS A 432 10.09 -4.35 -4.94
C HIS A 432 11.55 -4.68 -5.29
N SER A 433 12.36 -3.67 -5.62
CA SER A 433 13.76 -3.90 -6.01
C SER A 433 14.67 -4.29 -4.84
N HIS A 434 14.26 -3.96 -3.61
CA HIS A 434 15.08 -4.00 -2.38
C HIS A 434 16.33 -3.10 -2.43
N LEU A 435 16.40 -2.17 -3.38
CA LEU A 435 17.51 -1.25 -3.57
C LEU A 435 17.09 0.15 -3.15
N ASN A 436 17.95 0.82 -2.38
CA ASN A 436 17.73 2.23 -2.07
C ASN A 436 18.03 3.08 -3.32
N VAL A 437 17.06 3.89 -3.71
CA VAL A 437 17.14 4.78 -4.86
C VAL A 437 16.73 6.19 -4.44
N ASP A 438 17.49 7.18 -4.85
CA ASP A 438 17.16 8.59 -4.67
C ASP A 438 17.79 9.37 -5.82
N VAL A 439 17.03 9.50 -6.92
CA VAL A 439 17.53 10.08 -8.17
C VAL A 439 16.52 11.05 -8.75
N GLU A 440 17.00 12.13 -9.36
CA GLU A 440 16.16 13.01 -10.18
C GLU A 440 16.29 12.61 -11.65
N LEU A 441 15.16 12.32 -12.29
CA LEU A 441 15.07 11.99 -13.71
C LEU A 441 13.81 12.62 -14.29
N ASP A 442 13.97 13.29 -15.44
CA ASP A 442 12.89 13.96 -16.17
C ASP A 442 12.09 14.97 -15.33
N GLY A 443 12.73 15.65 -14.38
CA GLY A 443 12.07 16.63 -13.50
C GLY A 443 11.20 16.01 -12.40
N SER A 444 11.34 14.70 -12.15
CA SER A 444 10.72 14.00 -11.03
C SER A 444 11.79 13.36 -10.16
N ARG A 445 11.58 13.34 -8.84
CA ARG A 445 12.41 12.57 -7.92
C ARG A 445 11.85 11.14 -7.82
N TRP A 446 12.68 10.15 -8.07
CA TRP A 446 12.36 8.73 -7.95
C TRP A 446 13.03 8.18 -6.71
N TYR A 447 12.23 7.65 -5.79
CA TYR A 447 12.68 7.36 -4.44
C TYR A 447 12.26 5.95 -4.01
N GLN A 448 13.21 5.17 -3.51
CA GLN A 448 12.95 3.91 -2.82
C GLN A 448 13.78 3.87 -1.55
N ARG A 449 13.14 3.48 -0.45
CA ARG A 449 13.80 3.19 0.81
C ARG A 449 13.34 1.84 1.31
N ALA A 450 14.01 0.82 0.85
CA ALA A 450 13.70 -0.56 1.19
C ALA A 450 14.24 -0.90 2.56
N VAL A 451 13.40 -1.50 3.42
CA VAL A 451 13.89 -2.27 4.57
C VAL A 451 14.55 -3.55 4.06
N GLY A 452 13.91 -4.21 3.08
CA GLY A 452 14.38 -5.42 2.42
C GLY A 452 14.44 -6.63 3.35
N TYR A 453 14.88 -7.77 2.85
CA TYR A 453 15.14 -8.91 3.72
C TYR A 453 16.39 -8.67 4.57
N PRO A 454 16.47 -9.26 5.77
CA PRO A 454 17.69 -9.24 6.58
C PRO A 454 18.93 -9.69 5.82
N THR A 455 18.78 -10.65 4.91
CA THR A 455 19.87 -11.15 4.06
C THR A 455 20.41 -10.12 3.08
N ASP A 456 19.60 -9.15 2.65
CA ASP A 456 19.95 -8.19 1.60
C ASP A 456 20.89 -7.10 2.12
N ARG A 457 20.80 -6.78 3.41
CA ARG A 457 21.60 -5.75 4.09
C ARG A 457 22.69 -6.30 5.03
N GLY A 458 22.76 -7.63 5.18
CA GLY A 458 23.72 -8.28 6.06
C GLY A 458 23.56 -7.86 7.54
N PRO A 459 24.65 -7.57 8.27
CA PRO A 459 24.58 -7.24 9.71
C PRO A 459 24.07 -5.81 9.99
N MET A 460 23.85 -5.00 8.95
CA MET A 460 23.45 -3.61 9.13
C MET A 460 21.98 -3.50 9.58
N PRO A 461 21.67 -2.58 10.51
CA PRO A 461 20.29 -2.32 10.87
C PRO A 461 19.53 -1.80 9.64
N PRO A 462 18.22 -2.11 9.52
CA PRO A 462 17.42 -1.56 8.45
C PRO A 462 17.33 -0.05 8.55
N GLU A 463 17.28 0.58 7.39
CA GLU A 463 17.24 2.02 7.28
C GLU A 463 15.86 2.57 7.66
N MET A 464 15.84 3.67 8.42
CA MET A 464 14.60 4.30 8.91
C MET A 464 13.87 5.05 7.80
N PRO A 465 12.53 5.18 7.83
CA PRO A 465 11.80 6.06 6.92
C PRO A 465 12.41 7.47 6.90
N ARG A 466 12.56 8.05 5.72
CA ARG A 466 13.16 9.38 5.54
C ARG A 466 12.10 10.39 5.14
N GLN A 467 12.28 11.62 5.60
CA GLN A 467 11.45 12.74 5.18
C GLN A 467 11.74 13.08 3.71
N ILE A 468 10.69 13.14 2.91
CA ILE A 468 10.69 13.48 1.48
C ILE A 468 9.97 14.81 1.20
N TYR A 469 9.22 15.33 2.17
CA TYR A 469 8.60 16.65 2.11
C TYR A 469 8.59 17.33 3.50
N PRO A 470 8.83 18.65 3.60
CA PRO A 470 9.36 19.51 2.53
C PRO A 470 10.72 19.00 2.04
N ALA A 471 10.98 19.22 0.75
CA ALA A 471 12.16 18.71 0.05
C ALA A 471 13.45 19.38 0.51
#